data_AF-A0A0K1EL24-F1
#
_entry.id   AF-A0A0K1EL24-F1
#
_cell.length_a   1.000
_cell.length_b   1.000
_cell.length_c   1.000
_cell.angle_alpha   90.00
_cell.angle_beta   90.00
_cell.angle_gamma   90.00
#
_symmetry.space_group_name_H-M   'P 1'
#
loop_
_entity.id
_entity.type
_entity.pdbx_description
1 polymer ?
#
loop_
_entity_poly.entity_id
_entity_poly.type
_entity_poly.pdbx_seq_one_letter_code
_entity_poly.pdbx_strand_id
1 'polypeptide(L)'
;MSLLDLAILYVLLGVASAVAIYRAERKSQRERSPSQRFHALGLALLAVPLWPLWAPIALGRHASTPPPWPQASSPAPQGSGIASPSPRTGDSGGVFGPAHMAVRIEEALHECVRASAGTPIEPLMPPEAAARISTEVARAATRHAEIDALIRREGFDIDSAERRLAALEAAHAASRVLATARIHLDNVRRLVALRDRDAAALEELLDLVHALRTQLHLARYAESELNAHASVSEGATFAGTSGIVSEVWARVEGLSAVLVPAEFFLPNSQRGTSSTA
;
A
#
# COMPACT_ATOMS: atom_id res chain seq x y z
N MET A 1 25.85 13.98 33.93
CA MET A 1 25.98 14.23 32.48
C MET A 1 25.72 15.70 32.24
N SER A 2 26.61 16.37 31.50
CA SER A 2 26.40 17.76 31.10
C SER A 2 25.23 17.85 30.12
N LEU A 3 24.52 18.98 30.07
CA LEU A 3 23.52 19.27 29.02
C LEU A 3 24.15 19.13 27.62
N LEU A 4 25.44 19.44 27.52
CA LEU A 4 26.20 19.30 26.29
C LEU A 4 26.42 17.82 25.91
N ASP A 5 26.63 16.92 26.89
CA ASP A 5 26.72 15.48 26.63
C ASP A 5 25.38 14.92 26.14
N LEU A 6 24.28 15.39 26.74
CA LEU A 6 22.93 15.00 26.34
C LEU A 6 22.63 15.45 24.90
N ALA A 7 23.00 16.69 24.55
CA ALA A 7 22.83 17.23 23.21
C ALA A 7 23.67 16.45 22.17
N ILE A 8 24.92 16.13 22.49
CA ILE A 8 25.78 15.31 21.62
C ILE A 8 25.18 13.91 21.42
N LEU A 9 24.70 13.29 22.50
CA LEU A 9 24.08 11.96 22.42
C LEU A 9 22.81 11.98 21.57
N TYR A 10 22.02 13.04 21.66
CA TYR A 10 20.84 13.26 20.83
C TYR A 10 21.18 13.37 19.35
N VAL A 11 22.22 14.15 19.01
CA VAL A 11 22.68 14.31 17.62
C VAL A 11 23.22 12.99 17.08
N LEU A 12 24.06 12.28 17.85
CA LEU A 12 24.64 11.01 17.42
C LEU A 12 23.55 9.94 17.22
N LEU A 13 22.54 9.90 18.09
CA LEU A 13 21.43 8.96 17.97
C LEU A 13 20.53 9.29 16.77
N GLY A 14 20.30 10.57 16.49
CA GLY A 14 19.60 11.03 15.28
C GLY A 14 20.36 10.62 14.01
N VAL A 15 21.68 10.84 13.96
CA VAL A 15 22.53 10.44 12.83
C VAL A 15 22.54 8.93 12.64
N ALA A 16 22.68 8.15 13.72
CA ALA A 16 22.65 6.69 13.65
C ALA A 16 21.31 6.15 13.11
N SER A 17 20.19 6.76 13.53
CA SER A 17 18.84 6.41 13.05
C SER A 17 18.66 6.73 11.57
N ALA A 18 19.13 7.90 11.13
CA ALA A 18 19.11 8.29 9.71
C ALA A 18 19.94 7.32 8.84
N VAL A 19 21.12 6.91 9.32
CA VAL A 19 21.98 5.94 8.63
C VAL A 19 21.31 4.56 8.54
N ALA A 20 20.60 4.12 9.59
CA ALA A 20 19.89 2.84 9.59
C ALA A 20 18.73 2.83 8.57
N ILE A 21 17.92 3.89 8.54
CA ILE A 21 16.83 4.05 7.56
C ILE A 21 17.40 4.10 6.14
N TYR A 22 18.44 4.89 5.91
CA TYR A 22 19.10 4.98 4.60
C TYR A 22 19.62 3.61 4.13
N ARG A 23 20.21 2.81 5.03
CA ARG A 23 20.67 1.44 4.69
C ARG A 23 19.53 0.48 4.41
N ALA A 24 18.42 0.56 5.16
CA ALA A 24 17.23 -0.26 4.93
C ALA A 24 16.60 0.07 3.56
N GLU A 25 16.46 1.36 3.24
CA GLU A 25 15.94 1.81 1.95
C GLU A 25 16.86 1.48 0.79
N ARG A 26 18.18 1.57 0.96
CA ARG A 26 19.16 1.23 -0.09
C ARG A 26 19.04 -0.23 -0.54
N LYS A 27 18.59 -1.12 0.37
CA LYS A 27 18.33 -2.54 0.05
C LYS A 27 17.06 -2.69 -0.79
N SER A 28 16.03 -1.89 -0.54
CA SER A 28 14.76 -1.85 -1.28
C SER A 28 14.82 -1.00 -2.57
N GLN A 29 15.78 -0.08 -2.68
CA GLN A 29 15.94 0.84 -3.81
C GLN A 29 16.52 0.19 -5.08
N ARG A 30 17.02 -1.04 -4.99
CA ARG A 30 17.58 -1.76 -6.15
C ARG A 30 16.55 -2.04 -7.24
N GLU A 31 15.26 -1.90 -6.93
CA GLU A 31 14.14 -2.20 -7.84
C GLU A 31 13.22 -0.99 -8.14
N ARG A 32 13.44 0.20 -7.52
CA ARG A 32 12.51 1.35 -7.66
C ARG A 32 13.02 2.48 -8.57
N SER A 33 12.06 3.03 -9.32
CA SER A 33 12.19 4.10 -10.33
C SER A 33 12.76 5.43 -9.76
N PRO A 34 13.56 6.19 -10.52
CA PRO A 34 14.26 7.40 -10.05
C PRO A 34 13.37 8.55 -9.57
N SER A 35 12.11 8.65 -10.00
CA SER A 35 11.19 9.71 -9.57
C SER A 35 10.73 9.56 -8.10
N GLN A 36 10.71 8.35 -7.55
CA GLN A 36 10.38 8.08 -6.14
C GLN A 36 11.51 8.45 -5.16
N ARG A 37 12.73 8.66 -5.68
CA ARG A 37 13.93 8.95 -4.86
C ARG A 37 13.89 10.34 -4.23
N PHE A 38 13.26 11.31 -4.90
CA PHE A 38 13.19 12.68 -4.41
C PHE A 38 12.17 12.85 -3.27
N HIS A 39 11.08 12.09 -3.25
CA HIS A 39 10.12 12.10 -2.14
C HIS A 39 10.68 11.43 -0.88
N ALA A 40 11.44 10.34 -1.01
CA ALA A 40 12.09 9.68 0.12
C ALA A 40 13.12 10.62 0.81
N LEU A 41 13.88 11.39 0.04
CA LEU A 41 14.83 12.37 0.60
C LEU A 41 14.15 13.51 1.34
N GLY A 42 12.99 13.98 0.86
CA GLY A 42 12.20 15.01 1.55
C GLY A 42 11.65 14.54 2.90
N LEU A 43 11.16 13.29 2.97
CA LEU A 43 10.68 12.70 4.22
C LEU A 43 11.83 12.41 5.21
N ALA A 44 12.99 11.96 4.71
CA ALA A 44 14.16 11.72 5.54
C ALA A 44 14.69 13.00 6.21
N LEU A 45 14.63 14.15 5.52
CA LEU A 45 15.02 15.44 6.08
C LEU A 45 14.04 15.93 7.16
N LEU A 46 12.74 15.63 7.02
CA LEU A 46 11.73 15.94 8.03
C LEU A 46 11.79 15.02 9.26
N ALA A 47 12.31 13.80 9.12
CA ALA A 47 12.42 12.85 10.22
C ALA A 47 13.47 13.25 11.28
N VAL A 48 14.50 14.02 10.90
CA VAL A 48 15.61 14.41 11.79
C VAL A 48 15.16 15.31 12.95
N PRO A 49 14.39 16.39 12.77
CA PRO A 49 13.91 17.19 13.90
C PRO A 49 12.77 16.53 14.67
N LEU A 50 12.02 15.63 14.03
CA LEU A 50 10.77 15.11 14.54
C LEU A 50 10.95 13.82 15.36
N TRP A 51 12.13 13.21 15.34
CA TRP A 51 12.45 11.93 15.97
C TRP A 51 12.03 11.76 17.45
N PRO A 52 12.02 12.77 18.34
CA PRO A 52 11.62 12.57 19.73
C PRO A 52 10.14 12.20 19.86
N LEU A 53 9.32 12.62 18.88
CA LEU A 53 7.89 12.36 18.84
C LEU A 53 7.56 10.93 18.40
N TRP A 54 8.38 10.33 17.51
CA TRP A 54 8.11 9.00 16.94
C TRP A 54 8.98 7.89 17.54
N ALA A 55 10.11 8.22 18.18
CA ALA A 55 11.02 7.24 18.77
C ALA A 55 10.30 6.28 19.75
N PRO A 56 9.41 6.73 20.66
CA PRO A 56 8.69 5.82 21.56
C PRO A 56 7.79 4.83 20.80
N ILE A 57 7.20 5.26 19.67
CA ILE A 57 6.30 4.45 18.85
C ILE A 57 7.09 3.41 18.03
N ALA A 58 8.27 3.79 17.52
CA ALA A 58 9.15 2.88 16.79
C ALA A 58 9.81 1.84 17.71
N LEU A 59 10.22 2.23 18.92
CA LEU A 59 10.77 1.33 19.93
C LEU A 59 9.70 0.39 20.54
N GLY A 60 8.44 0.81 20.58
CA GLY A 60 7.31 -0.04 21.01
C GLY A 60 6.96 -1.15 20.01
N ARG A 61 7.40 -1.05 18.75
CA ARG A 61 7.30 -2.11 17.74
C ARG A 61 8.43 -3.12 17.90
N HIS A 62 8.56 -3.71 19.08
CA HIS A 62 9.33 -4.93 19.18
C HIS A 62 8.65 -5.98 18.32
N ALA A 63 9.35 -6.41 17.27
CA ALA A 63 9.04 -7.62 16.53
C ALA A 63 8.78 -8.71 17.56
N SER A 64 7.52 -9.12 17.67
CA SER A 64 7.14 -10.30 18.44
C SER A 64 7.88 -11.46 17.79
N THR A 65 9.05 -11.77 18.33
CA THR A 65 9.78 -12.97 17.95
C THR A 65 8.81 -14.10 18.30
N PRO A 66 8.30 -14.84 17.30
CA PRO A 66 7.40 -15.94 17.59
C PRO A 66 8.12 -16.86 18.57
N PRO A 67 7.45 -17.32 19.64
CA PRO A 67 8.09 -18.13 20.65
C PRO A 67 8.75 -19.34 19.98
N PRO A 68 9.97 -19.71 20.38
CA PRO A 68 10.57 -20.96 19.94
C PRO A 68 9.73 -22.10 20.52
N TRP A 69 8.77 -22.59 19.74
CA TRP A 69 8.09 -23.84 20.07
C TRP A 69 9.16 -24.92 20.17
N PRO A 70 9.21 -25.71 21.25
CA PRO A 70 10.13 -26.83 21.33
C PRO A 70 9.80 -27.80 20.19
N GLN A 71 10.76 -28.00 19.27
CA GLN A 71 10.71 -29.09 18.32
C GLN A 71 10.75 -30.39 19.13
N ALA A 72 9.58 -30.95 19.37
CA ALA A 72 9.44 -32.29 19.89
C ALA A 72 9.93 -33.26 18.79
N SER A 73 11.18 -33.68 18.92
CA SER A 73 11.71 -34.88 18.29
C SER A 73 10.93 -36.08 18.82
N SER A 74 9.84 -36.45 18.14
CA SER A 74 9.16 -37.72 18.38
C SER A 74 9.64 -38.78 17.38
N PRO A 75 10.04 -39.98 17.87
CA PRO A 75 10.43 -41.09 17.04
C PRO A 75 9.20 -41.73 16.38
N ALA A 76 9.37 -42.18 15.14
CA ALA A 76 8.34 -42.81 14.34
C ALA A 76 7.81 -44.11 14.97
N PRO A 77 6.48 -44.32 14.98
CA PRO A 77 5.90 -45.63 14.93
C PRO A 77 5.37 -45.88 13.51
N GLN A 78 5.93 -46.91 12.85
CA GLN A 78 5.28 -47.53 11.70
C GLN A 78 3.96 -48.16 12.19
N GLY A 79 2.83 -47.60 11.77
CA GLY A 79 1.51 -48.09 12.14
C GLY A 79 0.50 -47.77 11.05
N SER A 80 0.21 -48.77 10.22
CA SER A 80 -0.87 -48.80 9.25
C SER A 80 -2.23 -48.45 9.88
N GLY A 81 -2.91 -47.42 9.39
CA GLY A 81 -4.25 -47.06 9.86
C GLY A 81 -4.90 -45.92 9.10
N ILE A 82 -5.82 -46.29 8.20
CA ILE A 82 -7.03 -45.58 7.75
C ILE A 82 -6.91 -44.05 7.65
N ALA A 83 -6.76 -43.59 6.41
CA ALA A 83 -6.78 -42.20 6.00
C ALA A 83 -8.09 -41.51 6.43
N SER A 84 -8.01 -40.74 7.51
CA SER A 84 -8.95 -39.64 7.76
C SER A 84 -8.47 -38.42 6.97
N PRO A 85 -9.35 -37.72 6.23
CA PRO A 85 -9.00 -36.50 5.52
C PRO A 85 -8.78 -35.38 6.54
N SER A 86 -7.55 -35.24 7.02
CA SER A 86 -7.14 -34.03 7.74
C SER A 86 -7.25 -32.85 6.78
N PRO A 87 -8.00 -31.78 7.14
CA PRO A 87 -8.09 -30.59 6.33
C PRO A 87 -6.71 -29.95 6.30
N ARG A 88 -6.11 -29.87 5.11
CA ARG A 88 -4.87 -29.13 4.89
C ARG A 88 -5.11 -27.65 5.20
N THR A 89 -4.76 -27.24 6.40
CA THR A 89 -4.43 -25.86 6.78
C THR A 89 -3.12 -25.47 6.11
N GLY A 90 -3.18 -25.23 4.80
CA GLY A 90 -2.02 -24.91 3.95
C GLY A 90 -2.29 -23.73 3.02
N ASP A 91 -3.22 -22.84 3.38
CA ASP A 91 -3.58 -21.65 2.61
C ASP A 91 -3.70 -20.41 3.51
N SER A 92 -2.73 -20.25 4.42
CA SER A 92 -2.65 -19.10 5.34
C SER A 92 -1.87 -17.92 4.73
N GLY A 93 -1.55 -17.97 3.44
CA GLY A 93 -0.81 -16.93 2.71
C GLY A 93 -1.76 -16.01 1.95
N GLY A 94 -2.43 -15.08 2.64
CA GLY A 94 -3.19 -14.00 1.98
C GLY A 94 -4.71 -14.21 1.88
N VAL A 95 -5.34 -14.67 2.97
CA VAL A 95 -6.76 -15.11 3.05
C VAL A 95 -7.80 -14.06 2.60
N PHE A 96 -7.41 -12.80 2.40
CA PHE A 96 -8.34 -11.73 2.06
C PHE A 96 -7.87 -10.98 0.81
N GLY A 97 -8.41 -11.37 -0.35
CA GLY A 97 -8.12 -10.69 -1.61
C GLY A 97 -8.63 -9.24 -1.65
N PRO A 98 -8.28 -8.45 -2.69
CA PRO A 98 -8.59 -7.02 -2.76
C PRO A 98 -10.07 -6.65 -2.66
N ALA A 99 -10.97 -7.54 -3.09
CA ALA A 99 -12.41 -7.35 -2.88
C ALA A 99 -12.79 -7.34 -1.39
N HIS A 100 -12.18 -8.20 -0.57
CA HIS A 100 -12.40 -8.18 0.87
C HIS A 100 -11.79 -6.94 1.52
N MET A 101 -10.61 -6.50 1.07
CA MET A 101 -10.02 -5.24 1.56
C MET A 101 -10.93 -4.04 1.29
N ALA A 102 -11.55 -3.97 0.11
CA ALA A 102 -12.51 -2.91 -0.21
C ALA A 102 -13.71 -2.87 0.74
N VAL A 103 -14.32 -4.03 1.03
CA VAL A 103 -15.44 -4.13 2.00
C VAL A 103 -15.00 -3.65 3.38
N ARG A 104 -13.80 -4.06 3.83
CA ARG A 104 -13.24 -3.65 5.13
C ARG A 104 -12.99 -2.14 5.23
N ILE A 105 -12.51 -1.54 4.13
CA ILE A 105 -12.32 -0.09 4.04
C ILE A 105 -13.66 0.63 4.13
N GLU A 106 -14.67 0.18 3.40
CA GLU A 106 -16.02 0.76 3.42
C GLU A 106 -16.65 0.67 4.82
N GLU A 107 -16.58 -0.49 5.48
CA GLU A 107 -17.03 -0.68 6.85
C GLU A 107 -16.34 0.28 7.83
N ALA A 108 -15.01 0.41 7.72
CA ALA A 108 -14.25 1.29 8.59
C ALA A 108 -14.55 2.78 8.32
N LEU A 109 -14.77 3.18 7.08
CA LEU A 109 -15.20 4.55 6.73
C LEU A 109 -16.59 4.86 7.30
N HIS A 110 -17.54 3.94 7.17
CA HIS A 110 -18.86 4.07 7.79
C HIS A 110 -18.79 4.18 9.31
N GLU A 111 -17.91 3.43 9.96
CA GLU A 111 -17.66 3.55 11.40
C GLU A 111 -17.09 4.93 11.76
N CYS A 112 -16.11 5.44 10.99
CA CYS A 112 -15.54 6.77 11.18
C CYS A 112 -16.58 7.88 11.07
N VAL A 113 -17.43 7.87 10.02
CA VAL A 113 -18.51 8.87 9.84
C VAL A 113 -19.50 8.82 11.00
N ARG A 114 -19.87 7.62 11.45
CA ARG A 114 -20.78 7.46 12.60
C ARG A 114 -20.16 7.95 13.90
N ALA A 115 -18.86 7.73 14.08
CA ALA A 115 -18.13 8.16 15.26
C ALA A 115 -17.91 9.68 15.31
N SER A 116 -17.84 10.35 14.14
CA SER A 116 -17.68 11.80 14.06
C SER A 116 -19.00 12.57 14.09
N ALA A 117 -20.15 11.95 13.82
CA ALA A 117 -21.44 12.63 13.81
C ALA A 117 -21.78 13.27 15.16
N GLY A 118 -22.10 14.57 15.16
CA GLY A 118 -22.45 15.33 16.35
C GLY A 118 -21.26 15.71 17.24
N THR A 119 -20.03 15.58 16.74
CA THR A 119 -18.79 15.95 17.45
C THR A 119 -18.06 17.07 16.72
N PRO A 120 -17.15 17.81 17.35
CA PRO A 120 -16.36 18.87 16.70
C PRO A 120 -15.51 18.39 15.51
N ILE A 121 -15.24 17.08 15.43
CA ILE A 121 -14.50 16.43 14.33
C ILE A 121 -15.40 16.10 13.11
N GLU A 122 -16.72 16.31 13.18
CA GLU A 122 -17.64 16.07 12.06
C GLU A 122 -17.21 16.75 10.75
N PRO A 123 -16.72 18.01 10.73
CA PRO A 123 -16.29 18.66 9.48
C PRO A 123 -15.06 18.00 8.83
N LEU A 124 -14.28 17.21 9.58
CA LEU A 124 -13.12 16.49 9.05
C LEU A 124 -13.52 15.20 8.31
N MET A 125 -14.68 14.62 8.65
CA MET A 125 -15.19 13.38 8.06
C MET A 125 -16.64 13.55 7.59
N PRO A 126 -16.89 14.43 6.61
CA PRO A 126 -18.23 14.58 6.07
C PRO A 126 -18.65 13.28 5.36
N PRO A 127 -19.94 12.89 5.44
CA PRO A 127 -20.44 11.66 4.83
C PRO A 127 -20.19 11.61 3.31
N GLU A 128 -20.22 12.77 2.65
CA GLU A 128 -19.92 12.88 1.21
C GLU A 128 -18.49 12.50 0.86
N ALA A 129 -17.50 12.85 1.70
CA ALA A 129 -16.11 12.49 1.46
C ALA A 129 -15.92 10.97 1.61
N ALA A 130 -16.49 10.36 2.66
CA ALA A 130 -16.46 8.92 2.85
C ALA A 130 -17.12 8.16 1.68
N ALA A 131 -18.24 8.67 1.16
CA ALA A 131 -18.92 8.09 -0.01
C ALA A 131 -18.06 8.15 -1.29
N ARG A 132 -17.35 9.27 -1.51
CA ARG A 132 -16.40 9.41 -2.64
C ARG A 132 -15.24 8.42 -2.52
N ILE A 133 -14.64 8.31 -1.33
CA ILE A 133 -13.55 7.35 -1.08
C ILE A 133 -14.04 5.92 -1.35
N SER A 134 -15.20 5.55 -0.82
CA SER A 134 -15.79 4.23 -1.00
C SER A 134 -16.05 3.91 -2.48
N THR A 135 -16.52 4.89 -3.26
CA THR A 135 -16.75 4.74 -4.71
C THR A 135 -15.45 4.44 -5.46
N GLU A 136 -14.37 5.17 -5.16
CA GLU A 136 -13.06 4.95 -5.82
C GLU A 136 -12.43 3.62 -5.38
N VAL A 137 -12.59 3.22 -4.12
CA VAL A 137 -12.16 1.91 -3.61
C VAL A 137 -12.88 0.77 -4.33
N ALA A 138 -14.21 0.87 -4.47
CA ALA A 138 -15.00 -0.11 -5.21
C ALA A 138 -14.58 -0.21 -6.68
N ARG A 139 -14.31 0.94 -7.32
CA ARG A 139 -13.79 0.99 -8.69
C ARG A 139 -12.41 0.33 -8.80
N ALA A 140 -11.49 0.60 -7.89
CA ALA A 140 -10.17 -0.02 -7.86
C ALA A 140 -10.24 -1.53 -7.65
N ALA A 141 -11.10 -2.01 -6.74
CA ALA A 141 -11.29 -3.44 -6.50
C ALA A 141 -11.92 -4.17 -7.71
N THR A 142 -12.88 -3.53 -8.39
CA THR A 142 -13.48 -4.05 -9.63
C THR A 142 -12.42 -4.19 -10.72
N ARG A 143 -11.62 -3.13 -10.94
CA ARG A 143 -10.52 -3.14 -11.91
C ARG A 143 -9.49 -4.22 -11.59
N HIS A 144 -9.09 -4.36 -10.32
CA HIS A 144 -8.20 -5.43 -9.90
C HIS A 144 -8.78 -6.81 -10.27
N ALA A 145 -10.06 -7.05 -9.97
CA ALA A 145 -10.72 -8.32 -10.29
C ALA A 145 -10.79 -8.58 -11.81
N GLU A 146 -11.03 -7.55 -12.62
CA GLU A 146 -11.01 -7.65 -14.09
C GLU A 146 -9.62 -8.01 -14.62
N ILE A 147 -8.57 -7.31 -14.17
CA ILE A 147 -7.19 -7.58 -14.59
C ILE A 147 -6.77 -8.99 -14.16
N ASP A 148 -7.10 -9.38 -12.93
CA ASP A 148 -6.79 -10.72 -12.43
C ASP A 148 -7.54 -11.82 -13.19
N ALA A 149 -8.79 -11.57 -13.59
CA ALA A 149 -9.53 -12.46 -14.47
C ALA A 149 -8.88 -12.54 -15.87
N LEU A 150 -8.41 -11.42 -16.43
CA LEU A 150 -7.70 -11.38 -17.71
C LEU A 150 -6.38 -12.15 -17.67
N ILE A 151 -5.57 -11.97 -16.63
CA ILE A 151 -4.28 -12.66 -16.46
C ILE A 151 -4.47 -14.18 -16.34
N ARG A 152 -5.58 -14.63 -15.75
CA ARG A 152 -5.93 -16.05 -15.66
C ARG A 152 -6.35 -16.68 -16.99
N ARG A 153 -6.60 -15.91 -18.05
CA ARG A 153 -6.92 -16.45 -19.38
C ARG A 153 -5.67 -16.99 -20.06
N GLU A 154 -5.83 -18.07 -20.82
CA GLU A 154 -4.75 -18.61 -21.64
C GLU A 154 -4.18 -17.54 -22.58
N GLY A 155 -2.84 -17.44 -22.62
CA GLY A 155 -2.12 -16.45 -23.43
C GLY A 155 -1.79 -15.14 -22.71
N PHE A 156 -2.37 -14.86 -21.54
CA PHE A 156 -2.01 -13.70 -20.69
C PHE A 156 -1.14 -14.06 -19.48
N ASP A 157 -0.73 -15.32 -19.39
CA ASP A 157 0.29 -15.77 -18.44
C ASP A 157 1.69 -15.31 -18.88
N ILE A 158 2.43 -14.72 -17.93
CA ILE A 158 3.77 -14.17 -18.18
C ILE A 158 4.75 -15.27 -18.59
N ASP A 159 4.73 -16.41 -17.91
CA ASP A 159 5.65 -17.52 -18.17
C ASP A 159 5.37 -18.14 -19.54
N SER A 160 4.10 -18.24 -19.92
CA SER A 160 3.68 -18.70 -21.25
C SER A 160 4.07 -17.73 -22.36
N ALA A 161 3.94 -16.41 -22.12
CA ALA A 161 4.38 -15.39 -23.08
C ALA A 161 5.91 -15.40 -23.27
N GLU A 162 6.67 -15.56 -22.19
CA GLU A 162 8.14 -15.68 -22.22
C GLU A 162 8.59 -16.94 -22.95
N ARG A 163 8.00 -18.11 -22.62
CA ARG A 163 8.30 -19.37 -23.33
C ARG A 163 7.98 -19.28 -24.81
N ARG A 164 6.87 -18.64 -25.18
CA ARG A 164 6.50 -18.44 -26.58
C ARG A 164 7.51 -17.55 -27.31
N LEU A 165 7.95 -16.46 -26.69
CA LEU A 165 8.97 -15.59 -27.28
C LEU A 165 10.28 -16.35 -27.47
N ALA A 166 10.75 -17.06 -26.44
CA ALA A 166 11.97 -17.86 -26.49
C ALA A 166 11.91 -18.95 -27.58
N ALA A 167 10.77 -19.62 -27.73
CA ALA A 167 10.56 -20.62 -28.78
C ALA A 167 10.62 -20.01 -30.19
N LEU A 168 10.05 -18.82 -30.39
CA LEU A 168 10.12 -18.10 -31.66
C LEU A 168 11.54 -17.63 -31.98
N GLU A 169 12.29 -17.19 -30.97
CA GLU A 169 13.70 -16.80 -31.13
C GLU A 169 14.57 -18.00 -31.50
N ALA A 170 14.40 -19.14 -30.83
CA ALA A 170 15.12 -20.38 -31.14
C ALA A 170 14.82 -20.90 -32.55
N ALA A 171 13.56 -20.76 -33.01
CA ALA A 171 13.15 -21.13 -34.36
C ALA A 171 13.58 -20.14 -35.44
N HIS A 172 14.29 -19.06 -35.09
CA HIS A 172 14.67 -17.98 -36.01
C HIS A 172 13.47 -17.42 -36.80
N ALA A 173 12.35 -17.21 -36.10
CA ALA A 173 11.14 -16.70 -36.72
C ALA A 173 11.37 -15.32 -37.38
N ALA A 174 10.52 -14.97 -38.35
CA ALA A 174 10.61 -13.69 -39.03
C ALA A 174 10.55 -12.50 -38.03
N SER A 175 11.34 -11.46 -38.29
CA SER A 175 11.49 -10.28 -37.41
C SER A 175 10.14 -9.66 -36.98
N ARG A 176 9.17 -9.59 -37.89
CA ARG A 176 7.82 -9.09 -37.58
C ARG A 176 7.10 -9.91 -36.52
N VAL A 177 7.24 -11.24 -36.54
CA VAL A 177 6.60 -12.15 -35.59
C VAL A 177 7.23 -11.99 -34.20
N LEU A 178 8.56 -11.86 -34.15
CA LEU A 178 9.28 -11.57 -32.91
C LEU A 178 8.87 -10.22 -32.31
N ALA A 179 8.73 -9.18 -33.14
CA ALA A 179 8.27 -7.86 -32.68
C ALA A 179 6.86 -7.93 -32.04
N THR A 180 5.92 -8.64 -32.67
CA THR A 180 4.58 -8.83 -32.11
C THR A 180 4.61 -9.61 -30.80
N ALA A 181 5.42 -10.66 -30.69
CA ALA A 181 5.56 -11.44 -29.45
C ALA A 181 6.15 -10.62 -28.29
N ARG A 182 7.13 -9.75 -28.57
CA ARG A 182 7.71 -8.84 -27.56
C ARG A 182 6.69 -7.82 -27.07
N ILE A 183 5.94 -7.19 -27.97
CA ILE A 183 4.87 -6.26 -27.60
C ILE A 183 3.82 -6.96 -26.72
N HIS A 184 3.46 -8.20 -27.06
CA HIS A 184 2.53 -8.99 -26.25
C HIS A 184 3.06 -9.24 -24.83
N LEU A 185 4.32 -9.67 -24.70
CA LEU A 185 4.97 -9.86 -23.41
C LEU A 185 5.02 -8.57 -22.58
N ASP A 186 5.38 -7.45 -23.20
CA ASP A 186 5.40 -6.15 -22.52
C ASP A 186 4.01 -5.72 -22.04
N ASN A 187 2.97 -5.99 -22.83
CA ASN A 187 1.58 -5.73 -22.42
C ASN A 187 1.16 -6.60 -21.24
N VAL A 188 1.49 -7.89 -21.24
CA VAL A 188 1.22 -8.79 -20.10
C VAL A 188 1.93 -8.30 -18.84
N ARG A 189 3.21 -7.93 -18.94
CA ARG A 189 3.98 -7.37 -17.81
C ARG A 189 3.35 -6.09 -17.25
N ARG A 190 2.85 -5.20 -18.12
CA ARG A 190 2.16 -3.97 -17.70
C ARG A 190 0.85 -4.28 -16.97
N LEU A 191 0.07 -5.27 -17.43
CA LEU A 191 -1.16 -5.69 -16.75
C LEU A 191 -0.87 -6.26 -15.36
N VAL A 192 0.14 -7.12 -15.23
CA VAL A 192 0.58 -7.66 -13.93
C VAL A 192 1.01 -6.53 -12.99
N ALA A 193 1.86 -5.61 -13.46
CA ALA A 193 2.29 -4.47 -12.66
C ALA A 193 1.13 -3.56 -12.22
N LEU A 194 0.11 -3.38 -13.07
CA LEU A 194 -1.09 -2.61 -12.73
C LEU A 194 -1.93 -3.32 -11.65
N ARG A 195 -2.13 -4.65 -11.78
CA ARG A 195 -2.80 -5.46 -10.76
C ARG A 195 -2.10 -5.35 -9.40
N ASP A 196 -0.79 -5.58 -9.39
CA ASP A 196 -0.01 -5.60 -8.15
C ASP A 196 0.01 -4.21 -7.48
N ARG A 197 0.03 -3.14 -8.29
CA ARG A 197 -0.11 -1.77 -7.79
C ARG A 197 -1.49 -1.52 -7.18
N ASP A 198 -2.57 -1.96 -7.82
CA ASP A 198 -3.92 -1.80 -7.28
C ASP A 198 -4.08 -2.55 -5.95
N ALA A 199 -3.54 -3.77 -5.85
CA ALA A 199 -3.52 -4.54 -4.61
C ALA A 199 -2.77 -3.81 -3.49
N ALA A 200 -1.55 -3.34 -3.77
CA ALA A 200 -0.74 -2.59 -2.81
C ALA A 200 -1.40 -1.29 -2.35
N ALA A 201 -2.04 -0.56 -3.28
CA ALA A 201 -2.71 0.69 -2.95
C ALA A 201 -3.95 0.48 -2.06
N LEU A 202 -4.70 -0.62 -2.26
CA LEU A 202 -5.82 -0.98 -1.40
C LEU A 202 -5.35 -1.40 0.00
N GLU A 203 -4.22 -2.12 0.10
CA GLU A 203 -3.60 -2.47 1.38
C GLU A 203 -3.16 -1.22 2.15
N GLU A 204 -2.44 -0.30 1.49
CA GLU A 204 -2.02 0.98 2.09
C GLU A 204 -3.22 1.82 2.56
N LEU A 205 -4.29 1.86 1.77
CA LEU A 205 -5.50 2.61 2.13
C LEU A 205 -6.20 1.99 3.35
N LEU A 206 -6.24 0.66 3.44
CA LEU A 206 -6.79 -0.05 4.60
C LEU A 206 -6.03 0.33 5.88
N ASP A 207 -4.70 0.36 5.83
CA ASP A 207 -3.87 0.76 6.96
C ASP A 207 -4.14 2.22 7.39
N LEU A 208 -4.25 3.14 6.42
CA LEU A 208 -4.53 4.55 6.70
C LEU A 208 -5.93 4.76 7.29
N VAL A 209 -6.95 4.08 6.77
CA VAL A 209 -8.31 4.16 7.31
C VAL A 209 -8.38 3.56 8.72
N HIS A 210 -7.64 2.48 9.00
CA HIS A 210 -7.51 1.96 10.36
C HIS A 210 -6.79 2.92 11.31
N ALA A 211 -5.75 3.61 10.85
CA ALA A 211 -5.10 4.66 11.63
C ALA A 211 -6.06 5.81 11.94
N LEU A 212 -6.80 6.30 10.93
CA LEU A 212 -7.82 7.33 11.08
C LEU A 212 -8.87 6.93 12.12
N ARG A 213 -9.41 5.70 12.01
CA ARG A 213 -10.39 5.16 12.95
C ARG A 213 -9.90 5.18 14.39
N THR A 214 -8.64 4.79 14.61
CA THR A 214 -8.00 4.77 15.92
C THR A 214 -7.87 6.19 16.49
N GLN A 215 -7.47 7.16 15.66
CA GLN A 215 -7.33 8.55 16.09
C GLN A 215 -8.66 9.23 16.39
N LEU A 216 -9.70 8.96 15.60
CA LEU A 216 -11.06 9.46 15.88
C LEU A 216 -11.57 8.91 17.22
N HIS A 217 -11.32 7.63 17.51
CA HIS A 217 -11.66 7.05 18.81
C HIS A 217 -10.92 7.74 19.95
N LEU A 218 -9.60 7.94 19.83
CA LEU A 218 -8.81 8.64 20.86
C LEU A 218 -9.26 10.09 21.06
N ALA A 219 -9.56 10.81 19.98
CA ALA A 219 -10.09 12.17 20.04
C ALA A 219 -11.43 12.21 20.80
N ARG A 220 -12.32 11.25 20.55
CA ARG A 220 -13.60 11.13 21.25
C ARG A 220 -13.45 10.86 22.74
N TYR A 221 -12.50 10.01 23.14
CA TYR A 221 -12.22 9.77 24.56
C TYR A 221 -11.61 11.00 25.24
N ALA A 222 -10.66 11.67 24.59
CA ALA A 222 -10.06 12.89 25.11
C ALA A 222 -11.11 14.01 25.31
N GLU A 223 -12.07 14.14 24.39
CA GLU A 223 -13.18 15.09 24.52
C GLU A 223 -14.12 14.75 25.68
N SER A 224 -14.40 13.46 25.89
CA SER A 224 -15.21 13.00 27.03
C SER A 224 -14.57 13.34 28.37
N GLU A 225 -13.25 13.28 28.48
CA GLU A 225 -12.52 13.68 29.70
C GLU A 225 -12.41 15.20 29.84
N LEU A 226 -12.21 15.94 28.73
CA LEU A 226 -12.14 17.40 28.75
C LEU A 226 -13.48 18.03 29.16
N ASN A 227 -14.60 17.50 28.66
CA ASN A 227 -15.94 17.97 29.03
C ASN A 227 -16.26 17.67 30.51
N ALA A 228 -15.63 16.67 31.12
CA ALA A 228 -15.73 16.40 32.56
C ALA A 228 -14.88 17.38 33.42
N HIS A 229 -13.88 18.04 32.82
CA HIS A 229 -12.93 18.92 33.50
C HIS A 229 -12.94 20.36 32.97
N ALA A 230 -14.03 20.79 32.32
CA ALA A 230 -14.20 22.03 31.55
C ALA A 230 -13.64 23.32 32.19
N SER A 231 -12.33 23.50 32.08
CA SER A 231 -11.60 24.77 32.04
C SER A 231 -10.11 24.48 31.87
N VAL A 232 -9.60 24.22 30.66
CA VAL A 232 -8.22 24.58 30.20
C VAL A 232 -7.85 23.86 28.89
N SER A 233 -7.48 24.69 27.90
CA SER A 233 -6.65 24.43 26.70
C SER A 233 -7.28 23.68 25.52
N GLU A 234 -7.83 24.44 24.56
CA GLU A 234 -8.51 24.02 23.33
C GLU A 234 -7.61 23.72 22.10
N GLY A 235 -6.27 23.81 22.19
CA GLY A 235 -5.44 23.98 20.98
C GLY A 235 -4.71 22.77 20.39
N ALA A 236 -4.37 21.74 21.16
CA ALA A 236 -3.26 20.84 20.79
C ALA A 236 -3.65 19.51 20.11
N THR A 237 -4.84 18.99 20.34
CA THR A 237 -5.23 17.62 19.92
C THR A 237 -5.71 17.51 18.48
N PHE A 238 -6.17 18.61 17.87
CA PHE A 238 -6.82 18.57 16.55
C PHE A 238 -5.85 18.50 15.36
N ALA A 239 -4.57 18.88 15.56
CA ALA A 239 -3.58 18.95 14.48
C ALA A 239 -3.15 17.58 13.93
N GLY A 240 -3.26 16.50 14.73
CA GLY A 240 -2.87 15.16 14.30
C GLY A 240 -3.89 14.50 13.37
N THR A 241 -5.18 14.72 13.61
CA THR A 241 -6.28 14.10 12.87
C THR A 241 -6.44 14.68 11.46
N SER A 242 -6.24 15.99 11.31
CA SER A 242 -6.34 16.65 10.00
C SER A 242 -5.26 16.19 9.01
N GLY A 243 -4.05 15.90 9.50
CA GLY A 243 -2.95 15.40 8.67
C GLY A 243 -3.17 13.99 8.12
N ILE A 244 -3.90 13.13 8.84
CA ILE A 244 -4.23 11.80 8.33
C ILE A 244 -5.39 11.84 7.34
N VAL A 245 -6.38 12.72 7.55
CA VAL A 245 -7.45 12.94 6.58
C VAL A 245 -6.88 13.44 5.25
N SER A 246 -5.91 14.37 5.26
CA SER A 246 -5.28 14.86 4.03
C SER A 246 -4.44 13.79 3.32
N GLU A 247 -3.72 12.93 4.05
CA GLU A 247 -2.98 11.80 3.47
C GLU A 247 -3.93 10.75 2.87
N VAL A 248 -5.01 10.40 3.57
CA VAL A 248 -6.06 9.49 3.04
C VAL A 248 -6.61 10.06 1.73
N TRP A 249 -6.92 11.36 1.69
CA TRP A 249 -7.41 12.01 0.48
C TRP A 249 -6.39 12.00 -0.66
N ALA A 250 -5.12 12.31 -0.39
CA ALA A 250 -4.05 12.28 -1.38
C ALA A 250 -3.85 10.88 -1.99
N ARG A 251 -4.00 9.80 -1.21
CA ARG A 251 -3.92 8.42 -1.72
C ARG A 251 -5.13 8.06 -2.59
N VAL A 252 -6.31 8.50 -2.21
CA VAL A 252 -7.54 8.30 -2.98
C VAL A 252 -7.48 9.05 -4.31
N GLU A 253 -7.01 10.30 -4.33
CA GLU A 253 -6.74 11.02 -5.57
C GLU A 253 -5.69 10.29 -6.42
N GLY A 254 -4.64 9.75 -5.79
CA GLY A 254 -3.62 8.93 -6.44
C GLY A 254 -4.18 7.66 -7.11
N LEU A 255 -5.23 7.04 -6.57
CA LEU A 255 -5.95 5.93 -7.20
C LEU A 255 -6.66 6.36 -8.48
N SER A 256 -7.23 7.57 -8.49
CA SER A 256 -7.99 8.12 -9.63
C SER A 256 -7.09 8.67 -10.75
N ALA A 257 -5.92 9.22 -10.41
CA ALA A 257 -5.00 9.83 -11.37
C ALA A 257 -4.45 8.84 -12.41
N VAL A 258 -4.49 7.53 -12.12
CA VAL A 258 -4.05 6.47 -13.03
C VAL A 258 -5.02 6.28 -14.22
N LEU A 259 -6.28 6.70 -14.08
CA LEU A 259 -7.34 6.50 -15.08
C LEU A 259 -7.38 7.57 -16.17
N VAL A 260 -6.57 8.61 -16.07
CA VAL A 260 -6.36 9.54 -17.18
C VAL A 260 -5.06 9.15 -17.86
N PRO A 261 -5.05 8.18 -18.79
CA PRO A 261 -3.89 7.96 -19.61
C PRO A 261 -3.62 9.26 -20.36
N ALA A 262 -2.51 9.92 -20.01
CA ALA A 262 -2.19 11.25 -20.51
C ALA A 262 -2.18 11.32 -22.05
N GLU A 263 -1.94 10.22 -22.78
CA GLU A 263 -1.67 10.29 -24.23
C GLU A 263 -2.08 9.07 -25.07
N PHE A 264 -2.93 8.16 -24.58
CA PHE A 264 -3.17 6.89 -25.30
C PHE A 264 -4.16 6.93 -26.49
N PHE A 265 -4.57 8.11 -26.96
CA PHE A 265 -5.28 8.22 -28.25
C PHE A 265 -4.64 9.25 -29.19
N LEU A 266 -3.63 8.71 -29.89
CA LEU A 266 -3.17 9.01 -31.24
C LEU A 266 -1.98 9.98 -31.40
N PRO A 267 -0.81 9.49 -31.89
CA PRO A 267 0.04 10.31 -32.72
C PRO A 267 -0.71 10.59 -34.04
N ASN A 268 -1.38 11.74 -34.11
CA ASN A 268 -2.08 12.23 -35.31
C ASN A 268 -1.12 12.77 -36.40
N SER A 269 0.12 12.28 -36.45
CA SER A 269 1.19 12.87 -37.28
C SER A 269 1.46 12.13 -38.59
N GLN A 270 0.65 11.13 -38.96
CA GLN A 270 0.74 10.48 -40.29
C GLN A 270 -0.60 10.45 -41.04
N ARG A 271 -1.45 11.47 -40.87
CA ARG A 271 -2.50 11.74 -41.85
C ARG A 271 -1.84 12.48 -43.02
N GLY A 272 -1.52 11.72 -44.05
CA GLY A 272 -0.68 12.14 -45.17
C GLY A 272 -1.17 13.41 -45.86
N THR A 273 -0.25 14.33 -46.10
CA THR A 273 -0.33 15.30 -47.19
C THR A 273 0.08 14.59 -48.47
N SER A 274 -0.79 13.71 -48.96
CA SER A 274 -0.78 13.26 -50.36
C SER A 274 -1.96 13.94 -51.04
N SER A 275 -1.83 15.25 -51.28
CA SER A 275 -2.73 15.98 -52.18
C SER A 275 -1.89 16.57 -53.30
N THR A 276 -1.89 15.82 -54.39
CA THR A 276 -1.81 16.25 -55.80
C THR A 276 -2.04 17.74 -56.05
N ALA A 277 -1.05 18.39 -56.66
CA ALA A 277 -1.19 19.27 -57.82
C ALA A 277 0.18 19.37 -58.52
#